data_AF-A0A543NZU7-F1
#
_entry.id   AF-A0A543NZU7-F1
#
_cell.length_a   1.000
_cell.length_b   1.000
_cell.length_c   1.000
_cell.angle_alpha   90.00
_cell.angle_beta   90.00
_cell.angle_gamma   90.00
#
_symmetry.space_group_name_H-M   'P 1'
#
loop_
_entity.id
_entity.type
_entity.pdbx_description
1 polymer ?
#
loop_
_entity_poly.entity_id
_entity_poly.type
_entity_poly.pdbx_seq_one_letter_code
_entity_poly.pdbx_strand_id
1 'polypeptide(L)'
;MAGDALTLFDEPEPPHVPVDDRLLRVRQIYAEPAAASSPRGRQVIARFPDAEVVEVPSHWQIPELHGSAGNVDRWVRVKTETLVLGVKKSLSARPNERSANWIAPSTANGCAMALTSRMCRYPCRTRLT
;
A
#
# COMPACT_ATOMS: atom_id res chain seq x y z
N MET A 1 25.60 -35.86 -0.27
CA MET A 1 25.10 -34.76 0.58
C MET A 1 24.62 -33.68 -0.37
N ALA A 2 23.38 -33.79 -0.86
CA ALA A 2 22.79 -32.82 -1.78
C ALA A 2 22.07 -31.76 -0.93
N GLY A 3 22.48 -30.50 -1.07
CA GLY A 3 21.76 -29.37 -0.47
C GLY A 3 20.36 -29.27 -1.08
N ASP A 4 19.36 -29.17 -0.21
CA ASP A 4 17.97 -29.07 -0.58
C ASP A 4 17.71 -27.79 -1.40
N ALA A 5 17.37 -27.99 -2.67
CA ALA A 5 17.13 -26.92 -3.65
C ALA A 5 15.84 -26.12 -3.39
N LEU A 6 15.09 -26.45 -2.33
CA LEU A 6 13.80 -25.82 -2.01
C LEU A 6 13.91 -24.59 -1.09
N THR A 7 15.09 -24.24 -0.59
CA THR A 7 15.28 -23.10 0.33
C THR A 7 15.30 -21.71 -0.35
N LEU A 8 15.23 -21.63 -1.68
CA LEU A 8 15.30 -20.35 -2.40
C LEU A 8 14.03 -19.49 -2.24
N PHE A 9 12.89 -20.12 -1.93
CA PHE A 9 11.58 -19.47 -1.83
C PHE A 9 11.00 -19.47 -0.41
N ASP A 10 11.65 -20.14 0.54
CA ASP A 10 11.35 -19.95 1.96
C ASP A 10 11.88 -18.56 2.35
N GLU A 11 10.99 -17.56 2.33
CA GLU A 11 11.32 -16.26 2.89
C GLU A 11 11.60 -16.45 4.39
N PRO A 12 12.83 -16.22 4.87
CA PRO A 12 13.08 -16.24 6.31
C PRO A 12 12.14 -15.22 6.95
N GLU A 13 11.59 -15.58 8.12
CA GLU A 13 10.76 -14.66 8.88
C GLU A 13 11.52 -13.34 9.03
N PRO A 14 11.03 -12.24 8.43
CA PRO A 14 11.81 -11.02 8.40
C PRO A 14 12.02 -10.53 9.83
N PRO A 15 13.21 -10.02 10.18
CA PRO A 15 13.44 -9.49 11.51
C PRO A 15 12.37 -8.44 11.83
N HIS A 16 11.82 -8.51 13.04
CA HIS A 16 10.85 -7.52 13.51
C HIS A 16 11.58 -6.18 13.72
N VAL A 17 11.64 -5.37 12.66
CA VAL A 17 12.20 -4.01 12.72
C VAL A 17 11.10 -3.07 13.18
N PRO A 18 11.20 -2.47 14.39
CA PRO A 18 10.23 -1.47 14.82
C PRO A 18 10.21 -0.31 13.80
N VAL A 19 9.01 0.17 13.48
CA VAL A 19 8.86 1.27 12.54
C VAL A 19 9.31 2.55 13.25
N ASP A 20 10.21 3.31 12.62
CA ASP A 20 10.37 4.71 13.00
C ASP A 20 9.09 5.45 12.55
N ASP A 21 8.18 5.71 13.50
CA ASP A 21 6.85 6.34 13.34
C ASP A 21 6.90 7.81 12.84
N ARG A 22 8.05 8.26 12.35
CA ARG A 22 8.22 9.61 11.81
C ARG A 22 7.54 9.82 10.46
N LEU A 23 7.45 8.78 9.61
CA LEU A 23 6.93 8.89 8.24
C LEU A 23 5.57 8.24 8.02
N LEU A 24 5.34 7.05 8.58
CA LEU A 24 4.08 6.31 8.48
C LEU A 24 3.55 6.06 9.88
N ARG A 25 2.43 6.69 10.21
CA ARG A 25 1.72 6.51 11.49
C ARG A 25 0.41 5.81 11.22
N VAL A 26 0.50 4.59 10.70
CA VAL A 26 -0.67 3.86 10.22
C VAL A 26 -1.62 3.62 11.39
N ARG A 27 -2.83 4.17 11.28
CA ARG A 27 -3.93 4.04 12.25
C ARG A 27 -5.07 3.20 11.71
N GLN A 28 -5.18 3.11 10.39
CA GLN A 28 -6.24 2.37 9.74
C GLN A 28 -5.68 1.61 8.54
N ILE A 29 -6.04 0.33 8.46
CA ILE A 29 -5.68 -0.58 7.37
C ILE A 29 -6.98 -1.07 6.73
N TYR A 30 -7.25 -0.66 5.50
CA TYR A 30 -8.31 -1.29 4.70
C TYR A 30 -7.74 -2.53 4.01
N ALA A 31 -8.32 -3.70 4.21
CA ALA A 31 -7.77 -4.94 3.66
C ALA A 31 -8.82 -5.78 2.93
N GLU A 32 -8.49 -6.25 1.73
CA GLU A 32 -9.22 -7.37 1.13
C GLU A 32 -8.97 -8.65 1.97
N PRO A 33 -9.96 -9.51 2.21
CA PRO A 33 -9.79 -10.71 3.05
C PRO A 33 -8.65 -11.64 2.58
N ALA A 34 -8.51 -11.80 1.27
CA ALA A 34 -7.44 -12.59 0.68
C ALA A 34 -6.05 -11.92 0.84
N ALA A 35 -5.99 -10.60 0.91
CA ALA A 35 -4.75 -9.88 1.19
C ALA A 35 -4.36 -10.01 2.66
N ALA A 36 -5.31 -9.81 3.58
CA ALA A 36 -5.10 -9.93 5.03
C ALA A 36 -4.66 -11.35 5.45
N SER A 37 -5.23 -12.37 4.81
CA SER A 37 -4.91 -13.78 5.11
C SER A 37 -3.59 -14.26 4.51
N SER A 38 -2.99 -13.52 3.56
CA SER A 38 -1.72 -13.88 2.94
C SER A 38 -0.53 -13.77 3.91
N PRO A 39 0.58 -14.52 3.72
CA PRO A 39 1.77 -14.43 4.57
C PRO A 39 2.28 -12.99 4.69
N ARG A 40 2.38 -12.29 3.56
CA ARG A 40 2.83 -10.90 3.53
C ARG A 40 1.85 -9.93 4.20
N GLY A 41 0.54 -10.13 4.02
CA GLY A 41 -0.48 -9.32 4.67
C GLY A 41 -0.41 -9.39 6.19
N ARG A 42 -0.25 -10.60 6.74
CA ARG A 42 -0.07 -10.81 8.18
C ARG A 42 1.18 -10.11 8.72
N GLN A 43 2.30 -10.20 8.00
CA GLN A 43 3.52 -9.48 8.38
C GLN A 43 3.32 -7.96 8.40
N VAL A 44 2.58 -7.40 7.42
CA VAL A 44 2.32 -5.96 7.37
C VAL A 44 1.38 -5.52 8.49
N ILE A 45 0.33 -6.29 8.78
CA ILE A 45 -0.60 -5.99 9.89
C ILE A 45 0.15 -6.07 11.24
N ALA A 46 0.97 -7.11 11.44
CA ALA A 46 1.74 -7.28 12.68
C ALA A 46 2.71 -6.11 12.93
N ARG A 47 3.15 -5.42 11.88
CA ARG A 47 4.02 -4.23 11.98
C ARG A 47 3.30 -3.00 12.54
N PHE A 48 1.97 -2.96 12.50
CA PHE A 48 1.14 -1.85 12.98
C PHE A 48 0.06 -2.37 13.94
N PRO A 49 0.45 -2.85 15.14
CA PRO A 49 -0.47 -3.52 16.06
C PRO A 49 -1.61 -2.62 16.57
N ASP A 50 -1.39 -1.30 16.60
CA ASP A 50 -2.38 -0.32 17.05
C ASP A 50 -3.34 0.14 15.94
N ALA A 51 -3.15 -0.34 14.70
CA ALA A 51 -3.98 0.07 13.58
C ALA A 51 -5.30 -0.72 13.53
N GLU A 52 -6.40 -0.01 13.30
CA GLU A 52 -7.70 -0.63 13.04
C GLU A 52 -7.70 -1.29 11.65
N VAL A 53 -8.02 -2.58 11.59
CA VAL A 53 -8.15 -3.31 10.32
C VAL A 53 -9.61 -3.37 9.91
N VAL A 54 -9.93 -2.76 8.77
CA VAL A 54 -11.28 -2.73 8.18
C VAL A 54 -11.28 -3.60 6.93
N GLU A 55 -12.07 -4.66 6.92
CA GLU A 55 -12.21 -5.48 5.73
C GLU A 55 -13.01 -4.76 4.64
N VAL A 56 -12.53 -4.81 3.40
CA VAL A 56 -13.18 -4.20 2.23
C VAL A 56 -13.30 -5.20 1.08
N PRO A 57 -14.39 -5.14 0.29
CA PRO A 57 -14.57 -6.05 -0.84
C PRO A 57 -13.58 -5.77 -1.97
N SER A 58 -13.10 -4.52 -2.10
CA SER A 58 -12.02 -4.21 -3.02
C SER A 58 -11.15 -3.04 -2.59
N HIS A 59 -9.82 -3.22 -2.70
CA HIS A 59 -8.82 -2.19 -2.42
C HIS A 59 -8.87 -0.98 -3.37
N TRP A 60 -9.57 -1.09 -4.51
CA TRP A 60 -9.77 0.03 -5.44
C TRP A 60 -10.99 0.89 -5.08
N GLN A 61 -11.97 0.32 -4.38
CA GLN A 61 -13.29 0.90 -4.20
C GLN A 61 -13.60 1.10 -2.72
N ILE A 62 -12.92 2.07 -2.13
CA ILE A 62 -13.07 2.48 -0.72
C ILE A 62 -13.68 3.89 -0.71
N PRO A 63 -15.02 4.02 -0.58
CA PRO A 63 -15.71 5.30 -0.67
C PRO A 63 -15.16 6.37 0.28
N GLU A 64 -14.71 5.98 1.46
CA GLU A 64 -14.17 6.87 2.49
C GLU A 64 -12.90 7.60 2.04
N LEU A 65 -12.16 7.06 1.07
CA LEU A 65 -10.93 7.62 0.53
C LEU A 65 -11.15 8.42 -0.78
N HIS A 66 -12.33 8.31 -1.39
CA HIS A 66 -12.64 8.94 -2.68
C HIS A 66 -13.72 10.01 -2.54
N GLY A 67 -13.37 11.28 -2.82
CA GLY A 67 -14.37 12.35 -2.96
C GLY A 67 -14.93 12.94 -1.66
N SER A 68 -14.44 12.53 -0.49
CA SER A 68 -14.84 13.07 0.81
C SER A 68 -14.31 14.50 0.97
N ALA A 69 -15.19 15.51 1.06
CA ALA A 69 -14.80 16.92 1.21
C ALA A 69 -13.88 17.15 2.43
N GLY A 70 -14.11 16.43 3.53
CA GLY A 70 -13.27 16.48 4.74
C GLY A 70 -11.84 15.92 4.56
N ASN A 71 -11.58 15.14 3.50
CA ASN A 71 -10.24 14.64 3.21
C ASN A 71 -9.35 15.68 2.54
N VAL A 72 -9.89 16.80 2.03
CA VAL A 72 -9.07 17.87 1.42
C VAL A 72 -8.20 18.53 2.49
N ASP A 73 -8.80 18.93 3.61
CA ASP A 73 -8.11 19.58 4.73
C ASP A 73 -7.16 18.63 5.47
N ARG A 74 -7.41 17.33 5.37
CA ARG A 74 -6.65 16.26 6.05
C ARG A 74 -5.85 15.37 5.11
N TRP A 75 -5.67 15.77 3.85
CA TRP A 75 -5.10 14.91 2.82
C TRP A 75 -3.72 14.33 3.17
N VAL A 76 -2.87 15.14 3.82
CA VAL A 76 -1.55 14.69 4.27
C VAL A 76 -1.68 13.61 5.35
N ARG A 77 -2.65 13.73 6.28
CA ARG A 77 -2.89 12.72 7.31
C ARG A 77 -3.37 11.40 6.72
N VAL A 78 -4.30 11.44 5.77
CA VAL A 78 -4.76 10.22 5.08
C VAL A 78 -3.58 9.46 4.46
N LYS A 79 -2.63 10.16 3.86
CA LYS A 79 -1.43 9.56 3.26
C LYS A 79 -0.47 8.90 4.25
N THR A 80 -0.42 9.38 5.49
CA THR A 80 0.48 8.87 6.52
C THR A 80 -0.19 7.90 7.48
N GLU A 81 -1.51 7.99 7.63
CA GLU A 81 -2.31 7.26 8.63
C GLU A 81 -3.12 6.11 8.02
N THR A 82 -3.37 6.11 6.71
CA THR A 82 -4.16 5.07 6.05
C THR A 82 -3.28 4.18 5.16
N LEU A 83 -3.37 2.87 5.38
CA LEU A 83 -2.78 1.85 4.52
C LEU A 83 -3.90 1.02 3.86
N VAL A 84 -3.68 0.57 2.63
CA VAL A 84 -4.62 -0.29 1.92
C VAL A 84 -3.89 -1.55 1.45
N LEU A 85 -4.41 -2.72 1.83
CA LEU A 85 -3.94 -4.03 1.43
C LEU A 85 -4.91 -4.66 0.43
N GLY A 86 -4.39 -5.02 -0.74
CA GLY A 86 -5.19 -5.57 -1.82
C GLY A 86 -4.49 -6.70 -2.56
N VAL A 87 -5.27 -7.57 -3.18
CA VAL A 87 -4.75 -8.61 -4.06
C VAL A 87 -4.53 -8.03 -5.44
N LYS A 88 -3.32 -8.20 -5.95
CA LYS A 88 -3.00 -7.76 -7.30
C LYS A 88 -3.59 -8.72 -8.33
N LYS A 89 -4.59 -8.23 -9.09
CA LYS A 89 -5.35 -9.03 -10.06
C LYS A 89 -4.72 -9.10 -11.46
N SER A 90 -3.81 -8.18 -11.80
CA SER A 90 -3.15 -8.12 -13.12
C SER A 90 -1.65 -7.89 -12.98
N LEU A 91 -0.88 -8.71 -13.69
CA LEU A 91 0.57 -8.61 -13.82
C LEU A 91 0.93 -8.21 -15.25
N SER A 92 0.64 -6.95 -15.60
CA SER A 92 1.05 -6.36 -16.88
C SER A 92 2.22 -5.41 -16.68
N ALA A 93 3.23 -5.54 -17.55
CA ALA A 93 4.28 -4.54 -17.70
C ALA A 93 3.88 -3.60 -18.83
N ARG A 94 3.94 -2.28 -18.57
CA ARG A 94 3.59 -1.27 -19.59
C ARG A 94 4.85 -0.71 -20.24
N PRO A 95 4.88 -0.47 -21.56
CA PRO A 95 6.00 0.19 -22.20
C PRO A 95 6.28 1.55 -21.57
N ASN A 96 7.55 1.90 -21.48
CA ASN A 96 8.03 3.22 -21.07
C ASN A 96 9.29 3.53 -21.86
N GLU A 97 9.47 4.79 -22.25
CA GLU A 97 10.65 5.20 -23.04
C GLU A 97 11.42 6.31 -22.33
N ARG A 98 10.98 6.71 -21.13
CA ARG A 98 11.61 7.82 -20.39
C ARG A 98 12.77 7.37 -19.53
N SER A 99 12.59 6.28 -18.79
CA SER A 99 13.53 5.89 -17.71
C SER A 99 13.87 4.40 -17.70
N ALA A 100 13.11 3.58 -18.42
CA ALA A 100 13.28 2.14 -18.58
C ALA A 100 12.36 1.69 -19.71
N ASN A 101 12.69 0.62 -20.43
CA ASN A 101 11.86 0.10 -21.54
C ASN A 101 10.46 -0.36 -21.10
N TRP A 102 10.34 -0.81 -19.85
CA TRP A 102 9.09 -1.31 -19.27
C TRP A 102 8.92 -0.83 -17.84
N ILE A 103 7.68 -0.61 -17.42
CA ILE A 103 7.31 -0.38 -16.04
C ILE A 103 6.67 -1.64 -15.50
N ALA A 104 7.35 -2.25 -14.54
CA ALA A 104 6.90 -3.45 -13.87
C ALA A 104 5.55 -3.24 -13.18
N PRO A 105 4.74 -4.30 -13.05
CA PRO A 105 3.53 -4.24 -12.26
C PRO A 105 3.85 -3.83 -10.81
N SER A 106 3.47 -2.60 -10.42
CA SER A 106 3.75 -2.04 -9.08
C SER A 106 3.30 -2.91 -7.89
N THR A 107 4.22 -3.23 -6.98
CA THR A 107 3.94 -3.98 -5.74
C THR A 107 3.32 -3.12 -4.64
N ALA A 108 3.40 -1.80 -4.78
CA ALA A 108 2.74 -0.81 -3.92
C ALA A 108 2.29 0.39 -4.75
N ASN A 109 1.19 1.04 -4.37
CA ASN A 109 0.70 2.26 -5.01
C ASN A 109 0.43 3.33 -3.95
N GLY A 110 0.68 4.60 -4.28
CA GLY A 110 0.53 5.72 -3.36
C GLY A 110 1.86 6.22 -2.78
N CYS A 111 1.79 7.32 -2.02
CA CYS A 111 2.95 7.92 -1.37
C CYS A 111 2.56 8.59 -0.04
N ALA A 112 3.43 8.45 0.96
CA ALA A 112 3.27 9.11 2.26
C ALA A 112 3.57 10.62 2.20
N MET A 113 4.40 11.04 1.24
CA MET A 113 4.84 12.42 1.13
C MET A 113 3.84 13.30 0.35
N ALA A 114 3.74 14.55 0.77
CA ALA A 114 3.02 15.59 0.06
C ALA A 114 4.00 16.41 -0.80
N LEU A 115 4.07 16.11 -2.08
CA LEU A 115 4.55 17.07 -3.08
C LEU A 115 3.37 18.00 -3.42
N THR A 116 3.63 19.29 -3.70
CA THR A 116 2.61 20.23 -4.21
C THR A 116 1.74 19.52 -5.23
N SER A 117 0.43 19.52 -5.02
CA SER A 117 -0.55 18.66 -5.71
C SER A 117 -0.43 18.69 -7.24
N ARG A 118 0.04 19.81 -7.81
CA ARG A 118 0.28 20.00 -9.25
C ARG A 118 1.42 19.16 -9.83
N MET A 119 2.38 18.75 -9.02
CA MET A 119 3.54 17.93 -9.44
C MET A 119 3.29 16.42 -9.25
N CYS A 120 2.29 16.06 -8.44
CA CYS A 120 1.96 14.68 -8.19
C CYS A 120 1.09 14.13 -9.32
N ARG A 121 1.59 13.13 -10.07
CA ARG A 121 0.82 12.43 -11.11
C ARG A 121 -0.29 11.53 -10.57
N TYR A 122 -0.29 11.29 -9.26
CA TYR A 122 -1.31 10.51 -8.54
C TYR A 122 -1.98 11.38 -7.48
N PRO A 123 -2.68 12.47 -7.86
CA PRO A 123 -3.48 13.19 -6.89
C PRO A 123 -4.62 12.26 -6.45
N CYS A 124 -4.85 12.13 -5.14
CA CYS A 124 -6.15 11.69 -4.64
C CYS A 124 -7.16 12.71 -5.20
N ARG A 125 -7.93 12.31 -6.20
CA ARG A 125 -8.86 13.20 -6.89
C ARG A 125 -10.03 13.49 -5.95
N THR A 126 -9.94 14.58 -5.19
CA THR A 126 -11.15 15.34 -4.85
C THR A 126 -11.37 16.31 -6.00
N ARG A 127 -12.44 16.11 -6.78
CA ARG A 127 -12.92 17.17 -7.67
C ARG A 127 -13.42 18.29 -6.75
N LEU A 128 -12.65 19.37 -6.66
CA LEU A 128 -13.16 20.62 -6.14
C LEU A 128 -14.12 21.16 -7.22
N THR A 129 -15.42 21.00 -7.00
CA THR A 129 -16.46 21.80 -7.63
C THR A 129 -17.03 22.71 -6.57
#